data_AF-A0A9Q6Z0W2-F1
#
_entry.id   AF-A0A9Q6Z0W2-F1
#
_cell.length_a   1.000
_cell.length_b   1.000
_cell.length_c   1.000
_cell.angle_alpha   90.00
_cell.angle_beta   90.00
_cell.angle_gamma   90.00
#
_symmetry.space_group_name_H-M   'P 1'
#
loop_
_entity.id
_entity.type
_entity.pdbx_description
1 polymer ?
#
loop_
_entity_poly.entity_id
_entity_poly.type
_entity_poly.pdbx_seq_one_letter_code
_entity_poly.pdbx_strand_id
1 'polypeptide(L)'
;MHYLIVFISGKVNYPFRNGMKFMLIQQRLIFLVQRHLIDEDIMTITLNIRNRLGKKWRVNLKTKQVDMLLIHLAMALGRIKRGYVAKALNPDFFSEIERAVCFTKILKLHQELLTFIPFPVPKEEQSHFIANIYSLSLAQPWILTP
;
A
#
# COMPACT_ATOMS: atom_id res chain seq x y z
N MET A 1 7.03 -10.23 22.57
CA MET A 1 6.52 -9.17 21.68
C MET A 1 7.62 -8.70 20.74
N HIS A 2 8.08 -9.60 19.87
CA HIS A 2 9.24 -9.44 18.99
C HIS A 2 8.91 -10.21 17.69
N TYR A 3 9.11 -9.58 16.53
CA TYR A 3 9.11 -10.19 15.17
C TYR A 3 7.79 -10.64 14.51
N LEU A 4 6.87 -9.73 14.16
CA LEU A 4 5.82 -10.05 13.17
C LEU A 4 5.57 -8.94 12.13
N ILE A 5 6.66 -8.38 11.58
CA ILE A 5 6.65 -7.71 10.25
C ILE A 5 7.96 -8.07 9.54
N VAL A 6 8.32 -9.35 9.58
CA VAL A 6 9.38 -9.88 8.73
C VAL A 6 8.70 -10.35 7.45
N PHE A 7 8.91 -9.59 6.38
CA PHE A 7 9.00 -10.08 5.01
C PHE A 7 7.95 -11.12 4.59
N ILE A 8 6.89 -10.65 3.91
CA ILE A 8 6.08 -11.51 3.05
C ILE A 8 7.02 -12.03 1.94
N SER A 9 7.49 -13.26 2.13
CA SER A 9 8.47 -13.94 1.28
C SER A 9 7.88 -14.32 -0.06
N GLY A 10 8.54 -13.87 -1.13
CA GLY A 10 8.22 -14.26 -2.51
C GLY A 10 9.02 -13.46 -3.53
N LYS A 11 10.36 -13.54 -3.47
CA LYS A 11 11.34 -13.10 -4.48
C LYS A 11 10.84 -12.03 -5.49
N VAL A 12 10.62 -10.81 -5.01
CA VAL A 12 10.84 -9.62 -5.85
C VAL A 12 11.94 -8.84 -5.15
N ASN A 13 13.17 -9.10 -5.59
CA ASN A 13 14.35 -8.40 -5.13
C ASN A 13 14.30 -6.98 -5.72
N TYR A 14 13.52 -6.08 -5.11
CA TYR A 14 13.66 -4.66 -5.40
C TYR A 14 15.05 -4.25 -4.93
N PRO A 15 15.94 -3.74 -5.80
CA PRO A 15 17.29 -3.37 -5.41
C PRO A 15 17.22 -2.07 -4.61
N PHE A 16 16.75 -2.12 -3.37
CA PHE A 16 16.98 -1.06 -2.40
C PHE A 16 18.37 -1.28 -1.80
N ARG A 17 19.41 -0.96 -2.59
CA ARG A 17 20.80 -0.91 -2.11
C ARG A 17 20.92 0.11 -0.97
N ASN A 18 21.71 -0.26 0.04
CA ASN A 18 22.05 0.44 1.29
C ASN A 18 22.75 1.82 1.12
N GLY A 19 22.27 2.71 0.23
CA GLY A 19 22.91 4.00 -0.06
C GLY A 19 22.00 5.21 -0.19
N MET A 20 20.67 5.07 -0.22
CA MET A 20 19.77 6.22 -0.35
C MET A 20 19.07 6.55 0.97
N LYS A 21 19.70 7.46 1.73
CA LYS A 21 19.05 8.27 2.77
C LYS A 21 17.76 8.88 2.17
N PHE A 22 16.62 8.63 2.83
CA PHE A 22 15.32 9.28 2.67
C PHE A 22 15.02 9.94 1.31
N MET A 23 14.71 9.13 0.30
CA MET A 23 14.10 9.64 -0.94
C MET A 23 12.63 9.95 -0.69
N LEU A 24 12.17 11.15 -1.06
CA LEU A 24 10.76 11.52 -0.95
C LEU A 24 9.90 10.59 -1.81
N ILE A 25 8.69 10.26 -1.35
CA ILE A 25 7.77 9.37 -2.08
C ILE A 25 7.55 9.80 -3.55
N GLN A 26 7.51 11.10 -3.83
CA GLN A 26 7.43 11.64 -5.19
C GLN A 26 8.61 11.20 -6.07
N GLN A 27 9.84 11.33 -5.56
CA GLN A 27 11.04 10.89 -6.27
C GLN A 27 11.04 9.37 -6.51
N ARG A 28 10.55 8.59 -5.54
CA ARG A 28 10.39 7.14 -5.69
C ARG A 28 9.38 6.80 -6.79
N LEU A 29 8.25 7.52 -6.87
CA LEU A 29 7.26 7.32 -7.94
C LEU A 29 7.80 7.74 -9.31
N ILE A 30 8.49 8.88 -9.42
CA ILE A 30 9.17 9.31 -10.66
C ILE A 30 10.11 8.21 -11.16
N PHE A 31 10.88 7.60 -10.25
CA PHE A 31 11.76 6.50 -10.61
C PHE A 31 11.03 5.25 -11.11
N LEU A 32 9.84 4.95 -10.57
CA LEU A 32 9.00 3.85 -11.08
C LEU A 32 8.46 4.17 -12.48
N VAL A 33 8.09 5.42 -12.76
CA VAL A 33 7.68 5.89 -14.10
C VAL A 33 8.84 5.75 -15.09
N GLN A 34 10.03 6.22 -14.74
CA GLN A 34 11.24 6.12 -15.57
C GLN A 34 11.62 4.67 -15.91
N ARG A 35 11.25 3.71 -15.05
CA ARG A 35 11.48 2.28 -15.26
C ARG A 35 10.31 1.58 -15.95
N HIS A 36 9.29 2.31 -16.38
CA HIS A 36 8.06 1.77 -16.97
C HIS A 36 7.33 0.76 -16.07
N LEU A 37 7.56 0.85 -14.76
CA LEU A 37 6.88 0.00 -13.76
C LEU A 37 5.51 0.56 -13.38
N ILE A 38 5.31 1.85 -13.57
CA ILE A 38 4.02 2.55 -13.52
C ILE A 38 4.03 3.64 -14.61
N ASP A 39 2.91 4.28 -14.86
CA ASP A 39 2.81 5.49 -15.69
C ASP A 39 2.39 6.70 -14.86
N GLU A 40 2.23 7.84 -15.55
CA GLU A 40 1.87 9.12 -14.94
C GLU A 40 0.46 9.11 -14.31
N ASP A 41 -0.48 8.37 -14.88
CA ASP A 41 -1.83 8.21 -14.32
C ASP A 41 -1.76 7.52 -12.95
N ILE A 42 -1.02 6.42 -12.85
CA ILE A 42 -0.83 5.67 -11.61
C ILE A 42 -0.07 6.52 -10.58
N MET A 43 0.94 7.28 -11.01
CA MET A 43 1.62 8.24 -10.12
C MET A 43 0.62 9.25 -9.56
N THR A 44 -0.24 9.81 -10.41
CA THR A 44 -1.26 10.80 -10.03
C THR A 44 -2.28 10.21 -9.06
N ILE A 45 -2.82 9.02 -9.33
CA ILE A 45 -3.72 8.29 -8.42
C ILE A 45 -3.05 8.10 -7.05
N THR A 46 -1.80 7.65 -7.04
CA THR A 46 -1.05 7.39 -5.79
C THR A 46 -0.83 8.66 -4.97
N LEU A 47 -0.51 9.79 -5.63
CA LEU A 47 -0.34 11.08 -4.97
C LEU A 47 -1.66 11.64 -4.45
N ASN A 48 -2.77 11.42 -5.15
CA ASN A 48 -4.11 11.81 -4.71
C ASN A 48 -4.52 11.03 -3.44
N ILE A 49 -4.29 9.72 -3.42
CA ILE A 49 -4.50 8.88 -2.24
C ILE A 49 -3.64 9.36 -1.07
N ARG A 50 -2.35 9.63 -1.29
CA ARG A 50 -1.46 10.20 -0.26
C ARG A 50 -1.99 11.51 0.31
N ASN A 51 -2.44 12.42 -0.56
CA ASN A 51 -2.99 13.71 -0.15
C ASN A 51 -4.27 13.52 0.68
N ARG A 52 -5.14 12.59 0.30
CA ARG A 52 -6.35 12.27 1.05
C ARG A 52 -6.03 11.67 2.43
N LEU A 53 -5.07 10.75 2.52
CA LEU A 53 -4.54 10.20 3.78
C LEU A 53 -4.14 11.32 4.74
N GLY A 54 -3.39 12.32 4.25
CA GLY A 54 -2.98 13.46 5.07
C GLY A 54 -4.14 14.39 5.46
N LYS A 55 -5.02 14.73 4.52
CA LYS A 55 -6.07 15.73 4.75
C LYS A 55 -7.28 15.21 5.54
N LYS A 56 -7.81 14.04 5.16
CA LYS A 56 -9.03 13.49 5.74
C LYS A 56 -8.75 12.74 7.05
N TRP A 57 -7.75 11.86 7.04
CA TRP A 57 -7.46 10.98 8.18
C TRP A 57 -6.28 11.46 9.04
N ARG A 58 -5.71 12.64 8.72
CA ARG A 58 -4.59 13.24 9.45
C ARG A 58 -3.41 12.28 9.61
N VAL A 59 -3.14 11.48 8.59
CA VAL A 59 -2.02 10.52 8.57
C VAL A 59 -0.71 11.28 8.58
N ASN A 60 0.21 10.91 9.46
CA ASN A 60 1.61 11.30 9.36
C ASN A 60 2.24 10.62 8.13
N LEU A 61 2.42 11.41 7.08
CA LEU A 61 2.92 10.97 5.77
C LEU A 61 4.42 10.66 5.74
N LYS A 62 5.14 10.85 6.84
CA LYS A 62 6.60 10.62 6.94
C LYS A 62 6.96 9.26 7.55
N THR A 63 6.02 8.32 7.58
CA THR A 63 6.22 6.99 8.19
C THR A 63 6.53 5.92 7.14
N LYS A 64 7.27 4.89 7.55
CA LYS A 64 7.60 3.75 6.67
C LYS A 64 6.35 3.00 6.19
N GLN A 65 5.30 2.97 7.01
CA GLN A 65 4.03 2.32 6.69
C GLN A 65 3.29 3.04 5.55
N VAL A 66 3.30 4.38 5.54
CA VAL A 66 2.76 5.16 4.42
C VAL A 66 3.56 4.89 3.15
N ASP A 67 4.88 4.90 3.27
CA ASP A 67 5.78 4.60 2.15
C ASP A 67 5.55 3.20 1.57
N MET A 68 5.37 2.18 2.43
CA MET A 68 5.08 0.82 2.01
C MET A 68 3.72 0.72 1.31
N LEU A 69 2.67 1.29 1.92
CA LEU A 69 1.32 1.32 1.38
C LEU A 69 1.30 1.93 -0.03
N LEU A 70 1.88 3.12 -0.20
CA LEU A 70 1.83 3.86 -1.46
C LEU A 70 2.66 3.22 -2.57
N ILE A 71 3.86 2.73 -2.25
CA ILE A 71 4.71 2.07 -3.25
C ILE A 71 4.16 0.71 -3.65
N HIS A 72 3.64 -0.07 -2.70
CA HIS A 72 3.02 -1.34 -3.01
C HIS A 72 1.79 -1.13 -3.89
N LEU A 73 0.94 -0.14 -3.56
CA LEU A 73 -0.22 0.21 -4.36
C LEU A 73 0.18 0.63 -5.77
N ALA A 74 1.11 1.58 -5.93
CA ALA A 74 1.56 2.02 -7.25
C ALA A 74 2.07 0.84 -8.11
N MET A 75 2.89 -0.04 -7.53
CA MET A 75 3.39 -1.23 -8.22
C MET A 75 2.27 -2.22 -8.58
N ALA A 76 1.28 -2.42 -7.71
CA ALA A 76 0.11 -3.27 -7.97
C ALA A 76 -0.70 -2.73 -9.14
N LEU A 77 -1.04 -1.44 -9.12
CA LEU A 77 -1.74 -0.77 -10.23
C LEU A 77 -0.95 -0.87 -11.54
N GLY A 78 0.36 -0.70 -11.49
CA GLY A 78 1.24 -0.87 -12.65
C GLY A 78 1.20 -2.30 -13.21
N ARG A 79 1.23 -3.32 -12.34
CA ARG A 79 1.09 -4.72 -12.76
C ARG A 79 -0.26 -4.97 -13.43
N ILE A 80 -1.35 -4.51 -12.80
CA ILE A 80 -2.72 -4.68 -13.30
C ILE A 80 -2.85 -4.06 -14.69
N LYS A 81 -2.36 -2.83 -14.90
CA LYS A 81 -2.42 -2.15 -16.21
C LYS A 81 -1.63 -2.87 -17.29
N ARG A 82 -0.60 -3.63 -16.92
CA ARG A 82 0.17 -4.50 -17.83
C ARG A 82 -0.44 -5.90 -18.03
N GLY A 83 -1.60 -6.19 -17.43
CA GLY A 83 -2.28 -7.49 -17.55
C GLY A 83 -1.76 -8.57 -16.59
N TYR A 84 -1.04 -8.19 -15.54
CA TYR A 84 -0.51 -9.13 -14.53
C TYR A 84 -1.17 -8.93 -13.16
N VAL A 85 -1.17 -10.00 -12.37
CA VAL A 85 -1.71 -10.02 -11.01
C VAL A 85 -0.71 -10.74 -10.09
N ALA A 86 -0.42 -10.17 -8.92
CA ALA A 86 0.39 -10.84 -7.91
C ALA A 86 -0.35 -12.03 -7.29
N LYS A 87 0.39 -12.96 -6.70
CA LYS A 87 -0.22 -13.97 -5.82
C LYS A 87 -0.82 -13.27 -4.60
N ALA A 88 -1.99 -13.74 -4.17
CA ALA A 88 -2.62 -13.29 -2.94
C ALA A 88 -1.69 -13.43 -1.73
N LEU A 89 -1.94 -12.64 -0.69
CA LEU A 89 -1.31 -12.79 0.61
C LEU A 89 -1.51 -14.23 1.12
N ASN A 90 -0.53 -14.73 1.86
CA ASN A 90 -0.66 -16.02 2.54
C ASN A 90 -2.00 -16.04 3.34
N PRO A 91 -2.84 -17.07 3.16
CA PRO A 91 -4.16 -17.14 3.78
C PRO A 91 -4.13 -17.06 5.31
N ASP A 92 -3.15 -17.70 5.96
CA ASP A 92 -3.04 -17.71 7.43
C ASP A 92 -2.78 -16.30 7.97
N PHE A 93 -1.90 -15.55 7.29
CA PHE A 93 -1.67 -14.14 7.63
C PHE A 93 -2.89 -13.28 7.35
N PHE A 94 -3.60 -13.50 6.24
CA PHE A 94 -4.79 -12.72 5.95
C PHE A 94 -5.91 -13.00 6.96
N SER A 95 -6.09 -14.26 7.36
CA SER A 95 -7.06 -14.63 8.39
C SER A 95 -6.72 -14.09 9.79
N GLU A 96 -5.45 -13.78 10.09
CA GLU A 96 -5.10 -13.04 11.30
C GLU A 96 -5.65 -11.59 11.24
N ILE A 97 -5.55 -10.95 10.08
CA ILE A 97 -6.06 -9.59 9.86
C ILE A 97 -7.59 -9.58 9.93
N GLU A 98 -8.26 -10.58 9.35
CA GLU A 98 -9.73 -10.70 9.38
C GLU A 98 -10.29 -10.83 10.80
N ARG A 99 -9.51 -11.41 11.72
CA ARG A 99 -9.89 -11.57 13.13
C ARG A 99 -9.60 -10.33 13.99
N ALA A 100 -8.94 -9.32 13.45
CA ALA A 100 -8.66 -8.10 14.20
C ALA A 100 -9.97 -7.37 14.54
N VAL A 101 -10.11 -6.90 15.78
CA VAL A 101 -11.31 -6.15 16.24
C VAL A 101 -11.60 -4.92 15.36
N CYS A 102 -10.56 -4.36 14.74
CA CYS A 102 -10.66 -3.19 13.87
C CYS A 102 -10.92 -3.53 12.39
N PHE A 103 -11.09 -4.81 12.01
CA PHE A 103 -11.16 -5.24 10.61
C PHE A 103 -12.26 -4.55 9.80
N THR A 104 -13.47 -4.40 10.35
CA THR A 104 -14.56 -3.70 9.67
C THR A 104 -14.20 -2.24 9.34
N LYS A 105 -13.44 -1.57 10.21
CA LYS A 105 -12.97 -0.19 9.99
C LYS A 105 -11.88 -0.14 8.92
N ILE A 106 -11.00 -1.15 8.88
CA ILE A 106 -9.99 -1.32 7.83
C ILE A 106 -10.66 -1.52 6.48
N LEU A 107 -11.68 -2.39 6.40
CA LEU A 107 -12.43 -2.59 5.17
C LEU A 107 -13.14 -1.32 4.70
N LYS A 108 -13.71 -0.53 5.62
CA LYS A 108 -14.32 0.75 5.26
C LYS A 108 -13.30 1.72 4.64
N LEU A 109 -12.14 1.88 5.28
CA LEU A 109 -11.05 2.70 4.74
C LEU A 109 -10.57 2.18 3.38
N HIS A 110 -10.39 0.86 3.25
CA HIS A 110 -10.03 0.22 1.99
C HIS A 110 -11.03 0.53 0.87
N GLN A 111 -12.34 0.38 1.11
CA GLN A 111 -13.37 0.69 0.13
C GLN A 111 -13.38 2.17 -0.26
N GLU A 112 -13.18 3.08 0.71
CA GLU A 112 -13.04 4.50 0.40
C GLU A 112 -11.80 4.78 -0.46
N LEU A 113 -10.67 4.12 -0.21
CA LEU A 113 -9.47 4.29 -1.02
C LEU A 113 -9.60 3.68 -2.44
N LEU A 114 -10.38 2.60 -2.60
CA LEU A 114 -10.67 2.02 -3.91
C LEU A 114 -11.40 3.01 -4.83
N THR A 115 -12.20 3.93 -4.29
CA THR A 115 -12.92 4.95 -5.10
C THR A 115 -12.00 5.89 -5.89
N PHE A 116 -10.71 5.96 -5.55
CA PHE A 116 -9.72 6.77 -6.27
C PHE A 116 -9.10 6.03 -7.46
N ILE A 117 -9.39 4.73 -7.62
CA ILE A 117 -8.80 3.87 -8.65
C ILE A 117 -9.87 3.63 -9.72
N PRO A 118 -9.68 4.08 -10.97
CA PRO A 118 -10.74 4.10 -11.99
C PRO A 118 -10.93 2.75 -12.70
N PHE A 119 -10.40 1.66 -12.15
CA PHE A 119 -10.47 0.31 -12.72
C PHE A 119 -10.50 -0.73 -11.59
N PRO A 120 -11.03 -1.94 -11.86
CA PRO A 120 -11.14 -2.98 -10.84
C PRO A 120 -9.76 -3.45 -10.36
N VAL A 121 -9.60 -3.58 -9.05
CA VAL A 121 -8.42 -4.18 -8.42
C VAL A 121 -8.71 -5.66 -8.14
N PRO A 122 -7.94 -6.63 -8.68
CA PRO A 122 -8.15 -8.05 -8.42
C PRO A 122 -8.09 -8.41 -6.93
N LYS A 123 -8.81 -9.45 -6.52
CA LYS A 123 -8.91 -9.88 -5.11
C LYS A 123 -7.54 -10.17 -4.51
N GLU A 124 -6.64 -10.74 -5.30
CA GLU A 124 -5.27 -11.08 -4.92
C GLU A 124 -4.48 -9.82 -4.53
N GLU A 125 -4.60 -8.75 -5.31
CA GLU A 125 -3.95 -7.45 -5.04
C GLU A 125 -4.62 -6.73 -3.86
N GLN A 126 -5.94 -6.86 -3.72
CA GLN A 126 -6.69 -6.30 -2.58
C GLN A 126 -6.20 -6.88 -1.24
N SER A 127 -5.83 -8.17 -1.17
CA SER A 127 -5.33 -8.78 0.07
C SER A 127 -4.08 -8.07 0.61
N HIS A 128 -3.17 -7.66 -0.27
CA HIS A 128 -1.99 -6.86 0.11
C HIS A 128 -2.34 -5.43 0.44
N PHE A 129 -3.31 -4.83 -0.26
CA PHE A 129 -3.77 -3.48 0.03
C PHE A 129 -4.34 -3.38 1.45
N ILE A 130 -5.24 -4.30 1.80
CA ILE A 130 -5.82 -4.43 3.14
C ILE A 130 -4.73 -4.63 4.19
N ALA A 131 -3.74 -5.49 3.93
CA ALA A 131 -2.64 -5.72 4.87
C ALA A 131 -1.79 -4.47 5.12
N ASN A 132 -1.54 -3.66 4.08
CA ASN A 132 -0.81 -2.41 4.25
C ASN A 132 -1.65 -1.36 5.00
N ILE A 133 -2.98 -1.31 4.80
CA ILE A 133 -3.87 -0.45 5.59
C ILE A 133 -3.89 -0.91 7.05
N TYR A 134 -3.95 -2.21 7.31
CA TYR A 134 -3.86 -2.77 8.66
C TYR A 134 -2.55 -2.36 9.33
N SER A 135 -1.41 -2.57 8.66
CA SER A 135 -0.10 -2.14 9.17
C SER A 135 -0.04 -0.64 9.46
N LEU A 136 -0.62 0.19 8.59
CA LEU A 136 -0.74 1.63 8.82
C LEU A 136 -1.61 1.93 10.05
N SER A 137 -2.72 1.22 10.25
CA SER A 137 -3.60 1.41 11.41
C SER A 137 -2.97 1.00 12.73
N LEU A 138 -2.10 -0.01 12.74
CA LEU A 138 -1.33 -0.37 13.93
C LEU A 138 -0.33 0.74 14.31
N ALA A 139 0.27 1.39 13.31
CA ALA A 139 1.20 2.49 13.54
C ALA A 139 0.50 3.83 13.83
N GLN A 140 -0.71 4.03 13.30
CA GLN A 140 -1.48 5.27 13.40
C GLN A 140 -2.97 4.94 13.68
N PRO A 141 -3.33 4.52 14.92
CA PRO A 141 -4.66 3.99 15.21
C PRO A 141 -5.83 4.96 14.98
N TRP A 142 -5.57 6.28 15.10
CA TRP A 142 -6.58 7.32 14.92
C TRP A 142 -7.18 7.36 13.50
N ILE A 143 -6.53 6.75 12.50
CA ILE A 143 -7.06 6.71 11.13
C ILE A 143 -8.37 5.91 11.04
N LEU A 144 -8.66 5.09 12.05
CA LEU A 144 -9.86 4.26 12.16
C LEU A 144 -10.96 4.90 13.04
N THR A 145 -10.74 6.11 13.52
CA THR A 145 -11.70 6.88 14.33
C THR A 145 -12.01 8.24 13.70
N PRO A 146 -12.39 8.29 12.41
CA PRO A 146 -12.63 9.56 11.72
C PRO A 146 -13.77 10.36 12.35
#